data_AF-A0A965MG80-F1
#
_entry.id   AF-A0A965MG80-F1
#
_cell.length_a   1.000
_cell.length_b   1.000
_cell.length_c   1.000
_cell.angle_alpha   90.00
_cell.angle_beta   90.00
_cell.angle_gamma   90.00
#
_symmetry.space_group_name_H-M   'P 1'
#
loop_
_entity.id
_entity.type
_entity.pdbx_description
1 polymer ?
#
loop_
_entity_poly.entity_id
_entity_poly.type
_entity_poly.pdbx_seq_one_letter_code
_entity_poly.pdbx_strand_id
1 'polypeptide(L)' 'TEGLAPLMRAEVWHVLQHQLRESGQAILLIDQNPKAMLRICDRHIILRNGLVEWTGTSHDLQRQPEVQKEYLAL' A
#
# COMPACT_ATOMS: atom_id res chain seq x y z
N THR A 1 -5.08 8.73 0.00
CA THR A 1 -4.58 10.08 -0.38
C THR A 1 -5.57 10.87 -1.22
N GLU A 2 -6.88 10.73 -1.01
CA GLU A 2 -7.87 11.54 -1.73
C GLU A 2 -7.83 12.98 -1.20
N GLY A 3 -7.96 13.96 -2.10
CA GLY A 3 -7.95 15.40 -1.75
C GLY A 3 -6.58 16.10 -1.75
N LEU A 4 -5.46 15.37 -1.73
CA LEU A 4 -4.13 15.97 -1.90
C LEU A 4 -3.83 16.26 -3.37
N ALA A 5 -3.29 17.46 -3.64
CA ALA A 5 -2.75 17.81 -4.95
C ALA A 5 -1.70 16.78 -5.41
N PRO A 6 -1.61 16.46 -6.72
CA PRO A 6 -0.70 15.42 -7.22
C PRO A 6 0.76 15.57 -6.75
N LEU A 7 1.24 16.81 -6.68
CA LEU A 7 2.60 17.12 -6.23
C LEU A 7 2.81 16.82 -4.73
N MET A 8 1.84 17.17 -3.88
CA MET A 8 1.88 16.83 -2.46
C MET A 8 1.88 15.32 -2.25
N ARG A 9 1.14 14.57 -3.07
CA ARG A 9 1.12 13.11 -3.02
C ARG A 9 2.49 12.51 -3.39
N ALA A 10 3.14 13.05 -4.42
CA ALA A 10 4.48 12.62 -4.81
C ALA A 10 5.50 12.87 -3.70
N GLU A 11 5.42 14.03 -3.03
CA GLU A 11 6.29 14.37 -1.89
C GLU A 11 6.10 13.41 -0.71
N VAL A 12 4.85 13.10 -0.35
CA VAL A 12 4.55 12.11 0.70
C VAL A 12 5.21 10.76 0.37
N TRP A 13 5.15 10.32 -0.89
CA TRP A 13 5.81 9.08 -1.30
C TRP A 13 7.33 9.15 -1.22
N HIS A 14 7.93 10.29 -1.58
CA HIS A 14 9.36 10.48 -1.50
C HIS A 14 9.85 10.38 -0.04
N VAL A 15 9.18 11.06 0.90
CA VAL A 15 9.51 11.01 2.33
C VAL A 15 9.37 9.59 2.89
N LEU A 16 8.28 8.89 2.56
CA LEU A 16 8.05 7.51 3.02
C LEU A 16 9.13 6.54 2.52
N GLN A 17 9.54 6.66 1.26
CA GLN A 17 10.51 5.75 0.65
C GLN A 17 11.96 6.03 1.06
N HIS A 18 12.36 7.30 1.14
CA HIS A 18 13.77 7.67 1.26
C HIS A 18 14.16 8.21 2.63
N GLN A 19 13.23 8.75 3.41
CA GLN A 19 13.59 9.30 4.72
C GLN A 19 13.20 8.33 5.83
N LEU A 20 11.93 7.91 5.85
CA LEU A 20 11.40 7.10 6.94
C LEU A 20 11.88 5.64 6.85
N ARG A 21 11.87 5.06 5.65
CA ARG A 21 12.36 3.69 5.47
C ARG A 21 13.87 3.57 5.70
N GLU A 22 14.67 4.51 5.17
CA GLU A 22 16.12 4.51 5.32
C GLU A 22 16.56 4.78 6.77
N SER A 23 15.77 5.52 7.55
CA SER A 23 16.01 5.72 8.99
C SER A 23 15.60 4.53 9.87
N GLY A 24 15.12 3.43 9.28
CA GLY A 24 14.77 2.20 10.00
C GLY A 24 13.48 2.28 10.82
N GLN A 25 12.62 3.25 10.53
CA GLN A 25 11.34 3.39 11.21
C GLN A 25 10.29 2.41 10.66
N ALA A 26 9.51 1.83 11.57
CA ALA A 26 8.33 1.05 11.18
C ALA A 26 7.18 1.99 10.78
N ILE A 27 6.52 1.69 9.66
CA ILE A 27 5.47 2.53 9.09
C ILE A 27 4.21 1.68 8.92
N LEU A 28 3.10 2.14 9.50
CA LEU A 28 1.76 1.62 9.18
C LEU A 28 1.10 2.59 8.19
N LEU A 29 0.94 2.16 6.94
CA LEU A 29 0.30 2.94 5.90
C LEU A 29 -1.12 2.43 5.63
N ILE A 30 -2.08 3.34 5.66
CA ILE A 30 -3.48 3.07 5.32
C ILE A 30 -3.84 3.95 4.13
N ASP A 31 -4.13 3.33 2.98
CA ASP A 31 -4.53 4.04 1.76
C ASP A 31 -5.48 3.19 0.91
N GLN A 32 -6.12 3.83 -0.07
CA GLN A 32 -6.98 3.16 -1.06
C GLN A 32 -6.30 3.07 -2.44
N ASN A 33 -5.02 3.44 -2.55
CA ASN A 33 -4.24 3.32 -3.78
C ASN A 33 -3.35 2.06 -3.75
N PRO A 34 -3.84 0.91 -4.24
CA PRO A 34 -3.11 -0.35 -4.16
C PRO A 34 -1.82 -0.35 -4.99
N LYS A 35 -1.77 0.38 -6.11
CA LYS A 35 -0.55 0.52 -6.93
C LYS A 35 0.59 1.17 -6.13
N ALA A 36 0.26 2.22 -5.38
CA ALA A 36 1.25 2.90 -4.55
C ALA A 36 1.70 1.99 -3.39
N MET A 37 0.76 1.35 -2.70
CA MET A 37 1.05 0.45 -1.58
C MET A 37 1.93 -0.74 -2.00
N LEU A 38 1.62 -1.40 -3.13
CA LEU A 38 2.42 -2.52 -3.66
C LEU A 38 3.89 -2.17 -3.90
N ARG A 39 4.18 -0.90 -4.20
CA ARG A 39 5.54 -0.40 -4.45
C ARG A 39 6.34 -0.12 -3.17
N ILE A 40 5.67 0.19 -2.06
CA ILE A 40 6.31 0.75 -0.86
C ILE A 40 6.20 -0.12 0.38
N CYS A 41 5.13 -0.89 0.50
CA CYS A 41 4.88 -1.73 1.66
C CYS A 41 5.50 -3.11 1.45
N ASP A 42 6.14 -3.64 2.50
CA ASP A 42 6.69 -5.00 2.48
C ASP A 42 5.59 -6.05 2.76
N ARG A 43 4.58 -5.67 3.55
CA ARG A 43 3.43 -6.49 3.95
C ARG A 43 2.13 -5.72 3.76
N HIS A 44 1.07 -6.49 3.54
CA HIS A 44 -0.25 -5.98 3.18
C HIS A 44 -1.33 -6.71 3.98
N ILE A 45 -2.35 -5.96 4.34
CA ILE A 45 -3.55 -6.47 5.00
C ILE A 45 -4.74 -5.84 4.27
N ILE A 46 -5.64 -6.68 3.76
CA ILE A 46 -6.88 -6.22 3.15
C ILE A 46 -7.99 -6.37 4.18
N LEU A 47 -8.62 -5.24 4.49
CA LEU A 47 -9.76 -5.15 5.40
C LEU A 47 -11.03 -4.86 4.60
N ARG A 48 -12.08 -5.66 4.84
CA ARG A 48 -13.43 -5.43 4.30
C ARG A 48 -14.43 -5.65 5.42
N ASN A 49 -15.32 -4.70 5.63
CA ASN A 49 -16.37 -4.77 6.66
C ASN A 49 -15.85 -5.09 8.08
N GLY A 50 -14.66 -4.57 8.43
CA GLY A 50 -14.04 -4.80 9.74
C GLY A 50 -13.35 -6.17 9.90
N LEU A 51 -13.29 -6.98 8.85
CA LEU A 51 -12.64 -8.29 8.86
C LEU A 51 -11.36 -8.26 8.01
N VAL A 52 -10.34 -8.99 8.48
CA VAL A 52 -9.15 -9.30 7.68
C VAL A 52 -9.53 -10.43 6.74
N GLU A 53 -9.58 -10.11 5.44
CA GLU A 53 -9.92 -11.10 4.42
C GLU A 53 -8.71 -11.59 3.64
N TRP A 54 -7.60 -10.85 3.70
CA TRP A 54 -6.33 -11.30 3.11
C TRP A 54 -5.13 -10.65 3.81
N THR A 55 -4.03 -11.40 3.89
CA THR A 55 -2.73 -10.90 4.36
C THR A 55 -1.59 -11.58 3.60
N GLY A 56 -0.52 -10.84 3.34
CA GLY A 56 0.64 -11.36 2.62
C GLY A 56 1.68 -10.28 2.29
N THR A 57 2.70 -10.65 1.55
CA THR A 57 3.69 -9.73 1.00
C THR A 57 3.23 -9.15 -0.35
N SER A 58 3.90 -8.10 -0.85
CA SER A 58 3.66 -7.60 -2.21
C SER A 58 3.78 -8.70 -3.26
N HIS A 59 4.72 -9.62 -3.04
CA HIS A 59 5.00 -10.71 -3.93
C HIS A 59 3.90 -11.79 -3.92
N ASP A 60 3.33 -12.08 -2.74
CA ASP A 60 2.18 -13.00 -2.65
C ASP A 60 0.97 -12.41 -3.40
N LEU A 61 0.72 -11.11 -3.22
CA LEU A 61 -0.37 -10.41 -3.89
C LEU A 61 -0.17 -10.39 -5.41
N GLN A 62 1.05 -10.15 -5.89
CA GLN A 62 1.40 -10.18 -7.31
C GLN A 62 1.17 -11.54 -7.98
N ARG A 63 1.26 -12.64 -7.22
CA ARG A 63 1.03 -14.01 -7.70
C ARG A 63 -0.43 -14.44 -7.63
N GLN A 64 -1.33 -13.60 -7.10
CA GLN A 64 -2.76 -13.85 -6.93
C GLN A 64 -3.59 -12.82 -7.71
N PRO A 65 -3.62 -12.89 -9.05
CA PRO A 65 -4.36 -11.95 -9.88
C PRO A 65 -5.88 -11.92 -9.56
N GLU A 66 -6.44 -13.02 -9.06
CA GLU A 66 -7.82 -13.10 -8.58
C GLU A 66 -8.07 -12.18 -7.37
N VAL A 67 -7.14 -12.14 -6.40
CA VAL A 67 -7.21 -11.25 -5.23
C VAL A 67 -7.05 -9.79 -5.66
N GLN A 68 -6.13 -9.52 -6.58
CA GLN A 68 -5.95 -8.17 -7.14
C GLN A 68 -7.23 -7.68 -7.83
N LYS A 69 -7.90 -8.54 -8.59
CA LYS A 69 -9.14 -8.20 -9.27
C LYS A 69 -10.30 -8.00 -8.30
N GLU A 70 -10.45 -8.89 -7.31
CA GLU A 70 -11.55 -8.83 -6.34
C GLU A 70 -11.45 -7.60 -5.43
N TYR A 71 -10.26 -7.29 -4.93
CA TYR A 71 -10.09 -6.30 -3.86
C TYR A 71 -9.49 -4.98 -4.31
N LEU A 72 -8.65 -4.98 -5.35
CA LEU A 72 -7.81 -3.83 -5.71
C LEU A 72 -8.22 -3.19 -7.04
N ALA A 73 -9.14 -3.82 -7.78
CA ALA A 73 -9.54 -3.43 -9.13
C ALA A 73 -8.32 -3.21 -10.08
N LEU A 74 -7.29 -4.05 -9.89
CA LEU A 74 -6.04 -4.04 -10.67
C LEU A 74 -6.07 -5.05 -11.82
#